data_AF-A0AAX1WZH1-F1
#
_entry.id   AF-A0AAX1WZH1-F1
#
_cell.length_a   1.000
_cell.length_b   1.000
_cell.length_c   1.000
_cell.angle_alpha   90.00
_cell.angle_beta   90.00
_cell.angle_gamma   90.00
#
_symmetry.space_group_name_H-M   'P 1'
#
loop_
_entity.id
_entity.type
_entity.pdbx_description
1 polymer ?
#
loop_
_entity_poly.entity_id
_entity_poly.type
_entity_poly.pdbx_seq_one_letter_code
_entity_poly.pdbx_strand_id
1 'polypeptide(L)'
;MALPTGPLLPSSHGHALRQALASARLRESLSLQRPASLRNATIAGAQVALAVILVAGLLHVSPWAQVAGFGGLGALAALFGRFAPLARRRGVVLRAGALLVMPVALLSLLAWSGLGPVAMLLALSGMAGLLASLAHRMQMGAPGAVIFIFAASAAISPVDSALVLAGRAGATVLGVAAAWLLCLLTDRLRDLEVAPPAATPVQAAAGARAPKPLTPGYAPVQSARVALCAALAALLAHAAGWAHPAWASIGAVAVLQGAHLPGTVHRGWQRTLGTVVGAGIAWVILSSEPSFWTLLLAVAVLQVLTEAVIGFNYALGQIFVTPMALLMTNMAHHGEAAEMALSRIFDTTLGAAVGIVLALVLSSLDERVYLAHHHGRAQ
;
A
#
# COMPACT_ATOMS: atom_id res chain seq x y z
N MET A 1 -6.53 -37.72 -5.40
CA MET A 1 -6.52 -37.87 -3.94
C MET A 1 -7.89 -37.44 -3.44
N ALA A 2 -8.62 -38.33 -2.77
CA ALA A 2 -10.06 -38.22 -2.50
C ALA A 2 -10.43 -36.93 -1.77
N LEU A 3 -11.48 -36.24 -2.25
CA LEU A 3 -12.11 -35.11 -1.58
C LEU A 3 -12.67 -35.58 -0.22
N PRO A 4 -12.49 -34.84 0.88
CA PRO A 4 -13.03 -35.23 2.17
C PRO A 4 -14.56 -35.15 2.14
N THR A 5 -15.20 -36.29 2.39
CA THR A 5 -16.66 -36.48 2.54
C THR A 5 -17.14 -35.99 3.91
N GLY A 6 -16.94 -34.71 4.20
CA GLY A 6 -17.60 -34.01 5.31
C GLY A 6 -18.91 -33.35 4.84
N PRO A 7 -19.87 -33.07 5.73
CA PRO A 7 -21.10 -32.38 5.36
C PRO A 7 -20.77 -31.06 4.67
N LEU A 8 -21.38 -30.81 3.51
CA LEU A 8 -21.23 -29.58 2.75
C LEU A 8 -21.65 -28.40 3.63
N LEU A 9 -20.68 -27.72 4.24
CA LEU A 9 -20.92 -26.49 5.00
C LEU A 9 -21.63 -25.49 4.09
N PRO A 10 -22.66 -24.77 4.57
CA PRO A 10 -23.40 -23.82 3.74
C PRO A 10 -22.46 -22.74 3.18
N SER A 11 -22.14 -22.83 1.89
CA SER A 11 -21.17 -22.02 1.16
C SER A 11 -21.76 -20.72 0.59
N SER A 12 -22.87 -20.25 1.19
CA SER A 12 -23.53 -19.01 0.82
C SER A 12 -22.65 -17.78 1.14
N HIS A 13 -22.75 -16.74 0.30
CA HIS A 13 -22.03 -15.47 0.54
C HIS A 13 -22.35 -14.87 1.92
N GLY A 14 -23.57 -15.04 2.44
CA GLY A 14 -23.97 -14.57 3.77
C GLY A 14 -23.26 -15.29 4.92
N HIS A 15 -23.03 -16.60 4.80
CA HIS A 15 -22.25 -17.36 5.80
C HIS A 15 -20.78 -16.96 5.77
N ALA A 16 -20.20 -16.76 4.57
CA ALA A 16 -18.83 -16.28 4.42
C ALA A 16 -18.64 -14.88 5.03
N LEU A 17 -19.62 -13.98 4.87
CA LEU A 17 -19.60 -12.66 5.49
C LEU A 17 -19.64 -12.73 7.03
N ARG A 18 -20.53 -13.55 7.61
CA ARG A 18 -20.60 -13.73 9.07
C ARG A 18 -19.30 -14.28 9.64
N GLN A 19 -18.67 -15.23 8.95
CA GLN A 19 -17.38 -15.79 9.35
C GLN A 19 -16.23 -14.78 9.20
N ALA A 20 -16.28 -13.92 8.17
CA ALA A 20 -15.31 -12.84 7.98
C ALA A 20 -15.37 -11.80 9.11
N LEU A 21 -16.57 -11.51 9.62
CA LEU A 21 -16.80 -10.53 10.68
C LEU A 21 -16.72 -11.12 12.11
N ALA A 22 -16.44 -12.42 12.26
CA ALA A 22 -16.37 -13.07 13.56
C ALA A 22 -15.23 -12.53 14.42
N SER A 23 -15.48 -12.34 15.72
CA SER A 23 -14.48 -11.83 16.70
C SER A 23 -13.23 -12.72 16.82
N ALA A 24 -13.34 -14.01 16.51
CA ALA A 24 -12.21 -14.92 16.40
C ALA A 24 -11.20 -14.48 15.32
N ARG A 25 -11.69 -13.99 14.16
CA ARG A 25 -10.83 -13.48 13.07
C ARG A 25 -10.14 -12.18 13.44
N LEU A 26 -10.79 -11.34 14.25
CA LEU A 26 -10.15 -10.15 14.79
C LEU A 26 -8.96 -10.54 15.69
N ARG A 27 -9.11 -11.55 16.55
CA ARG A 27 -8.00 -12.04 17.40
C ARG A 27 -6.86 -12.66 16.61
N GLU A 28 -7.17 -13.53 15.64
CA GLU A 28 -6.16 -14.02 14.69
C GLU A 28 -5.46 -12.85 13.98
N SER A 29 -6.20 -11.75 13.76
CA SER A 29 -5.66 -10.61 13.05
C SER A 29 -4.58 -9.82 13.78
N LEU A 30 -4.53 -9.98 15.09
CA LEU A 30 -3.56 -9.34 15.96
C LEU A 30 -2.38 -10.26 16.29
N SER A 31 -2.34 -11.47 15.74
CA SER A 31 -1.19 -12.38 15.93
C SER A 31 0.09 -11.78 15.35
N LEU A 32 1.19 -11.91 16.10
CA LEU A 32 2.51 -11.44 15.70
C LEU A 32 3.27 -12.54 14.97
N GLN A 33 3.91 -12.18 13.87
CA GLN A 33 4.82 -13.04 13.11
C GLN A 33 6.27 -12.63 13.38
N ARG A 34 7.21 -13.54 13.17
CA ARG A 34 8.64 -13.18 13.19
C ARG A 34 9.04 -12.69 11.79
N PRO A 35 9.56 -11.47 11.65
CA PRO A 35 10.07 -10.99 10.37
C PRO A 35 11.34 -11.76 9.97
N ALA A 36 11.61 -11.81 8.66
CA ALA A 36 12.75 -12.54 8.10
C ALA A 36 14.11 -12.02 8.60
N SER A 37 14.27 -10.69 8.65
CA SER A 37 15.42 -10.02 9.24
C SER A 37 15.03 -8.61 9.62
N LEU A 38 15.12 -8.30 10.91
CA LEU A 38 14.92 -6.95 11.44
C LEU A 38 15.99 -6.00 10.92
N ARG A 39 17.24 -6.46 10.84
CA ARG A 39 18.37 -5.66 10.34
C ARG A 39 18.14 -5.21 8.90
N ASN A 40 17.72 -6.11 8.02
CA ASN A 40 17.44 -5.74 6.63
C ASN A 40 16.24 -4.80 6.50
N ALA A 41 15.24 -4.97 7.37
CA ALA A 41 14.07 -4.09 7.40
C ALA A 41 14.44 -2.68 7.89
N THR A 42 15.19 -2.56 8.99
CA THR A 42 15.63 -1.26 9.52
C THR A 42 16.57 -0.54 8.56
N ILE A 43 17.47 -1.26 7.88
CA ILE A 43 18.34 -0.66 6.85
C ILE A 43 17.50 -0.14 5.68
N ALA A 44 16.51 -0.90 5.20
CA ALA A 44 15.62 -0.43 4.14
C ALA A 44 14.83 0.82 4.57
N GLY A 45 14.33 0.84 5.81
CA GLY A 45 13.69 2.02 6.39
C GLY A 45 14.63 3.23 6.47
N ALA A 46 15.88 3.03 6.90
CA ALA A 46 16.88 4.08 6.97
C ALA A 46 17.29 4.62 5.58
N GLN A 47 17.41 3.73 4.58
CA GLN A 47 17.66 4.12 3.18
C GLN A 47 16.58 5.05 2.66
N VAL A 48 15.30 4.71 2.90
CA VAL A 48 14.17 5.56 2.50
C VAL A 48 14.16 6.86 3.29
N ALA A 49 14.31 6.81 4.61
CA ALA A 49 14.31 7.99 5.47
C ALA A 49 15.39 9.00 5.07
N LEU A 50 16.61 8.54 4.81
CA LEU A 50 17.71 9.38 4.34
C LEU A 50 17.44 9.95 2.93
N ALA A 51 16.89 9.13 2.02
CA ALA A 51 16.53 9.58 0.68
C ALA A 51 15.44 10.67 0.71
N VAL A 52 14.43 10.49 1.57
CA VAL A 52 13.35 11.47 1.78
C VAL A 52 13.91 12.76 2.38
N ILE A 53 14.72 12.69 3.44
CA ILE A 53 15.34 13.88 4.06
C ILE A 53 16.17 14.65 3.03
N LEU A 54 17.03 13.93 2.28
CA LEU A 54 17.90 14.54 1.30
C LEU A 54 17.10 15.25 0.21
N VAL A 55 16.19 14.54 -0.45
CA VAL A 55 15.50 15.09 -1.63
C VAL A 55 14.43 16.10 -1.25
N ALA A 56 13.57 15.80 -0.27
CA ALA A 56 12.54 16.73 0.15
C ALA A 56 13.14 17.98 0.83
N GLY A 57 14.21 17.83 1.61
CA GLY A 57 14.94 18.94 2.21
C GLY A 57 15.60 19.84 1.15
N LEU A 58 16.28 19.27 0.17
CA LEU A 58 16.89 20.02 -0.94
C LEU A 58 15.83 20.74 -1.80
N LEU A 59 14.71 20.07 -2.10
CA LEU A 59 13.63 20.68 -2.87
C LEU A 59 12.97 21.82 -2.10
N HIS A 60 12.80 21.68 -0.78
CA HIS A 60 12.17 22.71 0.07
C HIS A 60 12.97 24.01 0.14
N VAL A 61 14.30 23.95 0.19
CA VAL A 61 15.15 25.15 0.18
C VAL A 61 15.35 25.74 -1.22
N SER A 62 14.80 25.09 -2.25
CA SER A 62 14.89 25.51 -3.65
C SER A 62 13.57 26.15 -4.13
N PRO A 63 13.54 26.75 -5.33
CA PRO A 63 12.30 27.23 -5.96
C PRO A 63 11.24 26.14 -6.25
N TRP A 64 11.55 24.87 -5.93
CA TRP A 64 10.73 23.69 -6.21
C TRP A 64 10.10 23.09 -4.94
N ALA A 65 9.96 23.87 -3.88
CA ALA A 65 9.41 23.42 -2.60
C ALA A 65 8.03 22.75 -2.74
N GLN A 66 7.20 23.23 -3.67
CA GLN A 66 5.87 22.71 -4.00
C GLN A 66 5.87 21.26 -4.52
N VAL A 67 7.00 20.75 -5.03
CA VAL A 67 7.13 19.36 -5.49
C VAL A 67 7.97 18.49 -4.56
N ALA A 68 8.38 18.99 -3.39
CA ALA A 68 9.19 18.24 -2.42
C ALA A 68 8.56 16.89 -2.03
N GLY A 69 7.23 16.85 -1.87
CA GLY A 69 6.50 15.61 -1.58
C GLY A 69 6.68 14.52 -2.65
N PHE A 70 6.76 14.89 -3.93
CA PHE A 70 6.99 13.94 -5.03
C PHE A 70 8.40 13.34 -4.98
N GLY A 71 9.39 14.11 -4.52
CA GLY A 71 10.73 13.59 -4.22
C GLY A 71 10.72 12.51 -3.14
N GLY A 72 9.95 12.73 -2.07
CA GLY A 72 9.75 11.72 -1.04
C GLY A 72 9.05 10.45 -1.55
N LEU A 73 8.07 10.59 -2.44
CA LEU A 73 7.41 9.43 -3.09
C LEU A 73 8.38 8.61 -3.94
N GLY A 74 9.28 9.26 -4.69
CA GLY A 74 10.33 8.59 -5.45
C GLY A 74 11.30 7.82 -4.57
N ALA A 75 11.63 8.35 -3.40
CA ALA A 75 12.52 7.72 -2.42
C ALA A 75 12.00 6.37 -1.90
N LEU A 76 10.68 6.13 -1.95
CA LEU A 76 10.06 4.85 -1.57
C LEU A 76 10.50 3.68 -2.45
N ALA A 77 11.15 3.92 -3.60
CA ALA A 77 11.76 2.88 -4.43
C ALA A 77 12.73 1.98 -3.64
N ALA A 78 13.41 2.52 -2.62
CA ALA A 78 14.32 1.77 -1.76
C ALA A 78 13.63 0.69 -0.92
N LEU A 79 12.29 0.72 -0.74
CA LEU A 79 11.56 -0.32 -0.01
C LEU A 79 11.54 -1.69 -0.71
N PHE A 80 11.71 -1.67 -2.04
CA PHE A 80 11.59 -2.88 -2.86
C PHE A 80 12.91 -3.64 -2.92
N GLY A 81 12.82 -4.97 -2.88
CA GLY A 81 14.00 -5.84 -2.95
C GLY A 81 14.81 -5.90 -1.66
N ARG A 82 14.24 -5.52 -0.50
CA ARG A 82 14.94 -5.53 0.81
C ARG A 82 15.66 -6.85 1.15
N PHE A 83 15.13 -7.97 0.68
CA PHE A 83 15.69 -9.33 0.84
C PHE A 83 16.33 -9.88 -0.45
N ALA A 84 16.46 -9.08 -1.50
CA ALA A 84 17.07 -9.50 -2.74
C ALA A 84 18.60 -9.49 -2.62
N PRO A 85 19.29 -10.46 -3.28
CA PRO A 85 20.75 -10.44 -3.42
C PRO A 85 21.26 -9.14 -4.04
N LEU A 86 22.49 -8.75 -3.72
CA LEU A 86 23.11 -7.49 -4.19
C LEU A 86 23.02 -7.32 -5.72
N ALA A 87 23.32 -8.39 -6.47
CA ALA A 87 23.30 -8.39 -7.92
C ALA A 87 21.91 -8.05 -8.51
N ARG A 88 20.83 -8.45 -7.83
CA ARG A 88 19.45 -8.24 -8.29
C ARG A 88 18.83 -6.97 -7.72
N ARG A 89 19.27 -6.51 -6.54
CA ARG A 89 18.64 -5.37 -5.84
C ARG A 89 18.61 -4.12 -6.69
N ARG A 90 19.70 -3.79 -7.37
CA ARG A 90 19.82 -2.61 -8.24
C ARG A 90 18.71 -2.56 -9.29
N GLY A 91 18.49 -3.68 -9.99
CA GLY A 91 17.42 -3.81 -10.99
C GLY A 91 16.02 -3.80 -10.38
N VAL A 92 15.84 -4.28 -9.15
CA VAL A 92 14.54 -4.18 -8.45
C VAL A 92 14.21 -2.72 -8.11
N VAL A 93 15.17 -1.95 -7.56
CA VAL A 93 14.95 -0.54 -7.20
C VAL A 93 14.67 0.32 -8.43
N LEU A 94 15.39 0.11 -9.54
CA LEU A 94 15.11 0.83 -10.80
C LEU A 94 13.73 0.51 -11.37
N ARG A 95 13.33 -0.77 -11.35
CA ARG A 95 11.99 -1.19 -11.78
C ARG A 95 10.90 -0.61 -10.89
N ALA A 96 11.11 -0.57 -9.57
CA ALA A 96 10.21 0.12 -8.63
C ALA A 96 10.13 1.62 -8.94
N GLY A 97 11.27 2.25 -9.21
CA GLY A 97 11.37 3.65 -9.59
C GLY A 97 10.56 3.96 -10.85
N ALA A 98 10.66 3.13 -11.89
CA ALA A 98 9.84 3.27 -13.09
C ALA A 98 8.33 3.15 -12.79
N LEU A 99 7.93 2.21 -11.93
CA LEU A 99 6.55 2.04 -11.47
C LEU A 99 6.05 3.15 -10.54
N LEU A 100 6.94 4.02 -10.03
CA LEU A 100 6.60 5.24 -9.30
C LEU A 100 6.50 6.45 -10.25
N VAL A 101 7.51 6.64 -11.10
CA VAL A 101 7.63 7.79 -11.99
C VAL A 101 6.57 7.78 -13.09
N MET A 102 6.36 6.64 -13.75
CA MET A 102 5.43 6.52 -14.88
C MET A 102 3.99 6.94 -14.53
N PRO A 103 3.35 6.41 -13.46
CA PRO A 103 1.99 6.82 -13.15
C PRO A 103 1.90 8.26 -12.65
N VAL A 104 2.92 8.79 -11.95
CA VAL A 104 2.96 10.21 -11.56
C VAL A 104 3.00 11.11 -12.79
N ALA A 105 3.86 10.80 -13.76
CA ALA A 105 3.98 11.57 -14.99
C ALA A 105 2.69 11.50 -15.83
N LEU A 106 2.11 10.31 -15.98
CA LEU A 106 0.91 10.11 -16.79
C LEU A 106 -0.34 10.76 -16.16
N LEU A 107 -0.55 10.64 -14.85
CA LEU A 107 -1.66 11.33 -14.18
C LEU A 107 -1.45 12.85 -14.16
N SER A 108 -0.21 13.33 -14.04
CA SER A 108 0.07 14.77 -14.17
C SER A 108 -0.22 15.28 -15.60
N LEU A 109 0.05 14.47 -16.62
CA LEU A 109 -0.30 14.78 -18.01
C LEU A 109 -1.82 14.83 -18.22
N LEU A 110 -2.54 13.85 -17.68
CA LEU A 110 -4.01 13.82 -17.74
C LEU A 110 -4.63 15.01 -16.99
N ALA A 111 -4.10 15.35 -15.81
CA ALA A 111 -4.51 16.54 -15.06
C ALA A 111 -4.26 17.83 -15.86
N TRP A 112 -3.10 17.96 -16.52
CA TRP A 112 -2.78 19.12 -17.35
C TRP A 112 -3.68 19.24 -18.58
N SER A 113 -4.14 18.12 -19.14
CA SER A 113 -5.11 18.13 -20.25
C SER A 113 -6.54 18.52 -19.84
N GLY A 114 -6.78 18.79 -18.55
CA GLY A 114 -8.06 19.28 -18.04
C GLY A 114 -9.11 18.19 -17.81
N LEU A 115 -8.71 16.93 -17.59
CA LEU A 115 -9.64 15.87 -17.24
C LEU A 115 -10.39 16.21 -15.94
N GLY A 116 -11.71 16.03 -15.96
CA GLY A 116 -12.55 16.25 -14.79
C GLY A 116 -12.26 15.26 -13.63
N PRO A 117 -12.68 15.57 -12.40
CA PRO A 117 -12.36 14.77 -11.21
C PRO A 117 -12.74 13.29 -11.33
N VAL A 118 -13.94 12.99 -11.84
CA VAL A 118 -14.41 11.61 -12.05
C VAL A 118 -13.51 10.86 -13.04
N ALA A 119 -13.14 11.50 -14.15
CA ALA A 119 -12.26 10.89 -15.14
C ALA A 119 -10.85 10.62 -14.57
N MET A 120 -10.34 11.52 -13.73
CA MET A 120 -9.08 11.31 -13.01
C MET A 120 -9.14 10.13 -12.03
N LEU A 121 -10.25 9.96 -11.30
CA LEU A 121 -10.44 8.81 -10.40
C LEU A 121 -10.53 7.48 -11.19
N LEU A 122 -11.21 7.49 -12.33
CA LEU A 122 -11.27 6.33 -13.24
C LEU A 122 -9.89 6.00 -13.84
N ALA A 123 -9.12 7.02 -14.24
CA ALA A 123 -7.76 6.85 -14.73
C ALA A 123 -6.83 6.25 -13.65
N LEU A 124 -6.89 6.78 -12.42
CA LEU A 124 -6.18 6.21 -11.27
C LEU A 124 -6.58 4.75 -11.02
N SER A 125 -7.87 4.44 -11.14
CA SER A 125 -8.39 3.09 -10.91
C SER A 125 -7.93 2.10 -11.98
N GLY A 126 -7.98 2.48 -13.26
CA GLY A 126 -7.40 1.70 -14.36
C GLY A 126 -5.89 1.49 -14.16
N MET A 127 -5.17 2.54 -13.76
CA MET A 127 -3.75 2.49 -13.44
C MET A 127 -3.47 1.55 -12.26
N ALA A 128 -4.32 1.54 -11.24
CA ALA A 128 -4.16 0.65 -10.08
C ALA A 128 -4.21 -0.83 -10.47
N GLY A 129 -5.12 -1.21 -11.37
CA GLY A 129 -5.15 -2.56 -11.95
C GLY A 129 -3.86 -2.91 -12.69
N LEU A 130 -3.41 -2.00 -13.58
CA LEU A 130 -2.20 -2.18 -14.36
C LEU A 130 -0.95 -2.30 -13.48
N LEU A 131 -0.78 -1.39 -12.52
CA LEU A 131 0.32 -1.38 -11.57
C LEU A 131 0.32 -2.65 -10.70
N ALA A 132 -0.84 -3.12 -10.27
CA ALA A 132 -0.94 -4.39 -9.54
C ALA A 132 -0.52 -5.59 -10.39
N SER A 133 -0.94 -5.64 -11.66
CA SER A 133 -0.53 -6.68 -12.62
C SER A 133 0.96 -6.64 -12.89
N LEU A 134 1.54 -5.45 -13.15
CA LEU A 134 2.97 -5.27 -13.39
C LEU A 134 3.80 -5.63 -12.15
N ALA A 135 3.42 -5.15 -10.98
CA ALA A 135 4.10 -5.45 -9.72
C ALA A 135 4.13 -6.97 -9.45
N HIS A 136 3.03 -7.66 -9.76
CA HIS A 136 2.96 -9.12 -9.66
C HIS A 136 3.86 -9.82 -10.69
N ARG A 137 3.74 -9.46 -11.98
CA ARG A 137 4.57 -10.04 -13.07
C ARG A 137 6.07 -9.84 -12.83
N MET A 138 6.45 -8.69 -12.30
CA MET A 138 7.84 -8.33 -12.02
C MET A 138 8.35 -8.89 -10.69
N GLN A 139 7.49 -9.60 -9.93
CA GLN A 139 7.75 -10.17 -8.62
C GLN A 139 8.34 -9.15 -7.62
N MET A 140 7.73 -7.96 -7.58
CA MET A 140 8.25 -6.85 -6.78
C MET A 140 8.28 -7.13 -5.26
N GLY A 141 7.44 -8.07 -4.79
CA GLY A 141 7.32 -8.43 -3.38
C GLY A 141 6.65 -7.33 -2.55
N ALA A 142 6.64 -7.49 -1.22
CA ALA A 142 6.18 -6.45 -0.29
C ALA A 142 7.10 -5.20 -0.39
N PRO A 143 6.56 -3.97 -0.35
CA PRO A 143 5.22 -3.56 0.09
C PRO A 143 4.08 -3.69 -0.96
N GLY A 144 4.35 -4.26 -2.14
CA GLY A 144 3.35 -4.53 -3.17
C GLY A 144 2.92 -3.29 -3.95
N ALA A 145 1.81 -3.39 -4.69
CA ALA A 145 1.35 -2.33 -5.60
C ALA A 145 0.81 -1.07 -4.91
N VAL A 146 0.51 -1.15 -3.62
CA VAL A 146 -0.11 -0.07 -2.83
C VAL A 146 0.75 1.20 -2.84
N ILE A 147 2.08 1.06 -2.77
CA ILE A 147 3.00 2.20 -2.78
C ILE A 147 2.99 2.92 -4.14
N PHE A 148 2.92 2.18 -5.25
CA PHE A 148 2.81 2.77 -6.58
C PHE A 148 1.51 3.55 -6.77
N ILE A 149 0.41 3.01 -6.26
CA ILE A 149 -0.92 3.65 -6.34
C ILE A 149 -0.99 4.86 -5.41
N PHE A 150 -0.38 4.79 -4.23
CA PHE A 150 -0.26 5.93 -3.33
C PHE A 150 0.51 7.08 -4.00
N ALA A 151 1.66 6.80 -4.61
CA ALA A 151 2.41 7.80 -5.36
C ALA A 151 1.61 8.38 -6.54
N ALA A 152 0.95 7.52 -7.32
CA ALA A 152 0.07 7.92 -8.42
C ALA A 152 -1.06 8.85 -7.95
N SER A 153 -1.68 8.54 -6.80
CA SER A 153 -2.79 9.33 -6.26
C SER A 153 -2.42 10.77 -5.94
N ALA A 154 -1.15 11.05 -5.59
CA ALA A 154 -0.69 12.42 -5.34
C ALA A 154 -0.70 13.28 -6.62
N ALA A 155 -0.68 12.66 -7.79
CA ALA A 155 -0.66 13.34 -9.08
C ALA A 155 -2.06 13.62 -9.67
N ILE A 156 -3.15 13.30 -8.94
CA ILE A 156 -4.52 13.59 -9.41
C ILE A 156 -4.91 15.06 -9.29
N SER A 157 -4.16 15.85 -8.51
CA SER A 157 -4.43 17.27 -8.33
C SER A 157 -4.18 18.04 -9.63
N PRO A 158 -4.93 19.13 -9.87
CA PRO A 158 -4.80 19.94 -11.09
C PRO A 158 -3.35 20.38 -11.37
N VAL A 159 -3.06 20.60 -12.65
CA VAL A 159 -1.74 21.04 -13.13
C VAL A 159 -1.94 22.20 -14.09
N ASP A 160 -1.45 23.38 -13.72
CA ASP A 160 -1.69 24.61 -14.48
C ASP A 160 -0.63 24.87 -15.56
N SER A 161 0.52 24.18 -15.51
CA SER A 161 1.61 24.40 -16.46
C SER A 161 2.45 23.14 -16.71
N ALA A 162 3.08 23.09 -17.88
CA ALA A 162 4.06 22.06 -18.23
C ALA A 162 5.24 22.02 -17.24
N LEU A 163 5.59 23.16 -16.63
CA LEU A 163 6.64 23.25 -15.63
C LEU A 163 6.28 22.48 -14.35
N VAL A 164 5.02 22.57 -13.89
CA VAL A 164 4.55 21.81 -12.72
C VAL A 164 4.54 20.32 -13.02
N LEU A 165 4.07 19.91 -14.22
CA LEU A 165 4.14 18.52 -14.67
C LEU A 165 5.59 17.99 -14.63
N ALA A 166 6.51 18.72 -15.28
CA ALA A 166 7.92 18.37 -15.30
C ALA A 166 8.53 18.36 -13.88
N GLY A 167 8.11 19.28 -13.01
CA GLY A 167 8.50 19.34 -11.60
C GLY A 167 8.07 18.10 -10.82
N ARG A 168 6.82 17.65 -10.96
CA ARG A 168 6.31 16.43 -10.30
C ARG A 168 7.07 15.19 -10.74
N ALA A 169 7.24 15.01 -12.05
CA ALA A 169 7.97 13.87 -12.61
C ALA A 169 9.47 13.93 -12.24
N GLY A 170 10.10 15.10 -12.41
CA GLY A 170 11.50 15.34 -12.11
C GLY A 170 11.84 15.15 -10.63
N ALA A 171 11.03 15.69 -9.72
CA ALA A 171 11.19 15.46 -8.28
C ALA A 171 11.10 13.96 -7.95
N THR A 172 10.13 13.25 -8.53
CA THR A 172 10.01 11.79 -8.34
C THR A 172 11.25 11.05 -8.84
N VAL A 173 11.80 11.43 -10.02
CA VAL A 173 13.05 10.87 -10.56
C VAL A 173 14.23 11.14 -9.62
N LEU A 174 14.35 12.36 -9.08
CA LEU A 174 15.39 12.70 -8.09
C LEU A 174 15.29 11.83 -6.83
N GLY A 175 14.06 11.59 -6.34
CA GLY A 175 13.78 10.66 -5.25
C GLY A 175 14.27 9.24 -5.55
N VAL A 176 13.94 8.72 -6.74
CA VAL A 176 14.38 7.40 -7.19
C VAL A 176 15.91 7.34 -7.32
N ALA A 177 16.54 8.38 -7.84
CA ALA A 177 17.99 8.46 -7.97
C ALA A 177 18.69 8.44 -6.60
N ALA A 178 18.18 9.21 -5.63
CA ALA A 178 18.69 9.20 -4.26
C ALA A 178 18.51 7.83 -3.59
N ALA A 179 17.33 7.21 -3.72
CA ALA A 179 17.07 5.86 -3.23
C ALA A 179 18.03 4.83 -3.84
N TRP A 180 18.23 4.89 -5.16
CA TRP A 180 19.15 3.99 -5.85
C TRP A 180 20.59 4.18 -5.38
N LEU A 181 21.07 5.41 -5.28
CA LEU A 181 22.41 5.74 -4.78
C LEU A 181 22.60 5.25 -3.33
N LEU A 182 21.64 5.52 -2.45
CA LEU A 182 21.71 5.08 -1.06
C LEU A 182 21.70 3.55 -0.95
N CYS A 183 20.87 2.86 -1.73
CA CYS A 183 20.94 1.40 -1.81
C CYS A 183 22.32 0.93 -2.29
N LEU A 184 22.90 1.54 -3.34
CA LEU A 184 24.24 1.17 -3.81
C LEU A 184 25.31 1.29 -2.72
N LEU A 185 25.28 2.38 -1.95
CA LEU A 185 26.29 2.69 -0.94
C LEU A 185 26.16 1.82 0.32
N THR A 186 24.92 1.44 0.68
CA THR A 186 24.61 0.85 1.98
C THR A 186 24.15 -0.61 1.91
N ASP A 187 23.89 -1.17 0.72
CA ASP A 187 23.40 -2.54 0.59
C ASP A 187 24.37 -3.62 1.11
N ARG A 188 25.67 -3.33 1.14
CA ARG A 188 26.69 -4.18 1.79
C ARG A 188 26.47 -4.35 3.30
N LEU A 189 25.69 -3.45 3.91
CA LEU A 189 25.31 -3.52 5.31
C LEU A 189 24.14 -4.48 5.53
N ARG A 190 23.52 -5.07 4.50
CA ARG A 190 22.42 -6.03 4.66
C ARG A 190 22.95 -7.44 4.90
N ASP A 191 22.19 -8.25 5.62
CA ASP A 191 22.39 -9.69 5.71
C ASP A 191 21.98 -10.34 4.38
N LEU A 192 22.95 -10.93 3.67
CA LEU A 192 22.72 -11.49 2.33
C LEU A 192 22.26 -12.96 2.33
N GLU A 193 22.43 -13.64 3.46
CA GLU A 193 22.12 -15.06 3.65
C GLU A 193 20.73 -15.30 4.27
N VAL A 194 19.91 -14.24 4.38
CA VAL A 194 18.56 -14.36 4.95
C VAL A 194 17.69 -15.16 4.00
N ALA A 195 17.47 -16.43 4.33
CA ALA A 195 16.44 -17.23 3.70
C ALA A 195 15.08 -16.54 3.89
N PRO A 196 14.18 -16.56 2.89
CA PRO A 196 12.83 -16.08 3.08
C PRO A 196 12.20 -16.78 4.30
N PRO A 197 11.38 -16.08 5.09
CA PRO A 197 10.84 -16.64 6.31
C PRO A 197 10.04 -17.89 5.94
N ALA A 198 10.32 -19.01 6.62
CA ALA A 198 9.59 -20.25 6.41
C ALA A 198 8.09 -19.96 6.61
N ALA A 199 7.26 -20.31 5.62
CA ALA A 199 5.82 -20.22 5.77
C ALA A 199 5.41 -20.95 7.06
N THR A 200 4.62 -20.30 7.91
CA THR A 200 4.08 -20.98 9.11
C THR A 200 3.36 -22.27 8.71
N PRO A 201 3.27 -23.31 9.57
CA PRO A 201 2.58 -24.56 9.23
C PRO A 201 1.15 -24.33 8.71
N VAL A 202 0.48 -23.28 9.20
CA VAL A 202 -0.81 -22.80 8.72
C VAL A 202 -0.72 -22.26 7.29
N GLN A 203 0.24 -21.38 6.98
CA GLN A 203 0.50 -20.86 5.62
C GLN A 203 1.02 -21.94 4.64
N ALA A 204 1.77 -22.93 5.12
CA ALA A 204 2.29 -24.06 4.35
C ALA A 204 1.18 -25.07 4.05
N ALA A 205 0.33 -25.40 5.03
CA ALA A 205 -0.86 -26.23 4.83
C ALA A 205 -1.94 -25.51 4.00
N ALA A 206 -2.05 -24.19 4.14
CA ALA A 206 -2.84 -23.31 3.28
C ALA A 206 -2.30 -23.31 1.85
N GLY A 207 -0.99 -23.11 1.64
CA GLY A 207 -0.35 -23.11 0.32
C GLY A 207 -0.34 -24.47 -0.37
N ALA A 208 -0.29 -25.57 0.39
CA ALA A 208 -0.40 -26.93 -0.12
C ALA A 208 -1.84 -27.31 -0.52
N ARG A 209 -2.86 -26.62 0.00
CA ARG A 209 -4.29 -26.82 -0.31
C ARG A 209 -4.94 -25.65 -1.07
N ALA A 210 -4.25 -24.53 -1.23
CA ALA A 210 -4.70 -23.42 -2.04
C ALA A 210 -4.71 -23.88 -3.50
N PRO A 211 -5.74 -23.53 -4.29
CA PRO A 211 -5.66 -23.75 -5.72
C PRO A 211 -4.37 -23.11 -6.22
N LYS A 212 -3.55 -23.89 -6.95
CA LYS A 212 -2.35 -23.37 -7.61
C LYS A 212 -2.74 -22.08 -8.32
N PRO A 213 -1.95 -20.99 -8.22
CA PRO A 213 -2.23 -19.78 -8.97
C PRO A 213 -2.39 -20.20 -10.43
N LEU A 214 -3.62 -20.08 -10.92
CA LEU A 214 -3.95 -20.44 -12.28
C LEU A 214 -3.04 -19.60 -13.18
N THR A 215 -2.41 -20.30 -14.10
CA THR A 215 -1.41 -19.87 -15.08
C THR A 215 -1.81 -18.57 -15.83
N PRO A 216 -0.89 -17.93 -16.59
CA PRO A 216 -0.83 -16.50 -16.98
C PRO A 216 -2.08 -15.78 -17.55
N GLY A 217 -3.21 -16.45 -17.76
CA GLY A 217 -4.51 -15.85 -18.10
C GLY A 217 -5.22 -15.15 -16.93
N TYR A 218 -4.70 -15.25 -15.71
CA TYR A 218 -5.29 -14.62 -14.51
C TYR A 218 -4.91 -13.14 -14.32
N ALA A 219 -3.84 -12.67 -14.96
CA ALA A 219 -3.37 -11.28 -14.84
C ALA A 219 -4.40 -10.22 -15.30
N PRO A 220 -5.09 -10.35 -16.45
CA PRO A 220 -6.07 -9.34 -16.88
C PRO A 220 -7.32 -9.34 -15.99
N VAL A 221 -7.82 -10.51 -15.58
CA VAL A 221 -8.98 -10.61 -14.67
C VAL A 221 -8.66 -9.99 -13.32
N GLN A 222 -7.49 -10.30 -12.73
CA GLN A 222 -7.08 -9.72 -11.46
C GLN A 222 -6.85 -8.21 -11.57
N SER A 223 -6.25 -7.74 -12.67
CA SER A 223 -6.11 -6.31 -12.97
C SER A 223 -7.46 -5.62 -13.03
N ALA A 224 -8.44 -6.20 -13.74
CA ALA A 224 -9.79 -5.67 -13.85
C ALA A 224 -10.51 -5.65 -12.50
N ARG A 225 -10.32 -6.68 -11.67
CA ARG A 225 -10.86 -6.73 -10.29
C ARG A 225 -10.30 -5.60 -9.43
N VAL A 226 -8.99 -5.39 -9.45
CA VAL A 226 -8.33 -4.30 -8.71
C VAL A 226 -8.82 -2.95 -9.20
N ALA A 227 -8.90 -2.74 -10.52
CA ALA A 227 -9.39 -1.50 -11.10
C ALA A 227 -10.87 -1.24 -10.74
N LEU A 228 -11.72 -2.26 -10.81
CA LEU A 228 -13.13 -2.17 -10.44
C LEU A 228 -13.29 -1.81 -8.96
N CYS A 229 -12.54 -2.45 -8.06
CA CYS A 229 -12.61 -2.15 -6.63
C CYS A 229 -12.10 -0.75 -6.30
N ALA A 230 -11.00 -0.33 -6.93
CA ALA A 230 -10.47 1.02 -6.82
C ALA A 230 -11.50 2.06 -7.29
N ALA A 231 -12.13 1.81 -8.45
CA ALA A 231 -13.13 2.69 -9.03
C ALA A 231 -14.37 2.79 -8.14
N LEU A 232 -14.92 1.66 -7.69
CA LEU A 232 -16.11 1.67 -6.84
C LEU A 232 -15.85 2.39 -5.51
N ALA A 233 -14.72 2.15 -4.85
CA ALA A 233 -14.38 2.84 -3.61
C ALA A 233 -14.22 4.35 -3.81
N ALA A 234 -13.50 4.77 -4.85
CA ALA A 234 -13.30 6.19 -5.15
C ALA A 234 -14.61 6.87 -5.58
N LEU A 235 -15.42 6.24 -6.42
CA LEU A 235 -16.68 6.83 -6.90
C LEU A 235 -17.71 6.94 -5.78
N LEU A 236 -17.77 5.97 -4.87
CA LEU A 236 -18.63 6.05 -3.68
C LEU A 236 -18.21 7.19 -2.76
N ALA A 237 -16.90 7.32 -2.47
CA ALA A 237 -16.38 8.43 -1.68
C ALA A 237 -16.66 9.78 -2.35
N HIS A 238 -16.45 9.87 -3.66
CA HIS A 238 -16.70 11.08 -4.44
C HIS A 238 -18.19 11.45 -4.47
N ALA A 239 -19.08 10.48 -4.69
CA ALA A 239 -20.53 10.70 -4.68
C ALA A 239 -21.06 11.10 -3.30
N ALA A 240 -20.39 10.66 -2.23
CA ALA A 240 -20.67 11.09 -0.86
C ALA A 240 -20.07 12.47 -0.51
N GLY A 241 -19.39 13.14 -1.44
CA GLY A 241 -18.80 14.46 -1.25
C GLY A 241 -17.53 14.45 -0.38
N TRP A 242 -16.83 13.33 -0.26
CA TRP A 242 -15.64 13.23 0.59
C TRP A 242 -14.42 13.93 -0.03
N ALA A 243 -13.58 14.52 0.80
CA ALA A 243 -12.43 15.34 0.39
C ALA A 243 -11.33 14.55 -0.35
N HIS A 244 -11.14 13.26 -0.03
CA HIS A 244 -10.04 12.46 -0.56
C HIS A 244 -10.46 11.10 -1.16
N PRO A 245 -11.28 11.06 -2.23
CA PRO A 245 -11.79 9.80 -2.78
C PRO A 245 -10.72 8.79 -3.23
N ALA A 246 -9.55 9.28 -3.63
CA ALA A 246 -8.41 8.43 -3.99
C ALA A 246 -7.83 7.65 -2.79
N TRP A 247 -8.07 8.07 -1.55
CA TRP A 247 -7.67 7.31 -0.37
C TRP A 247 -8.50 6.05 -0.19
N ALA A 248 -9.79 6.11 -0.52
CA ALA A 248 -10.66 4.94 -0.51
C ALA A 248 -10.21 3.89 -1.53
N SER A 249 -9.77 4.31 -2.72
CA SER A 249 -9.24 3.37 -3.72
C SER A 249 -7.97 2.68 -3.24
N ILE A 250 -7.02 3.41 -2.63
CA ILE A 250 -5.82 2.82 -2.01
C ILE A 250 -6.21 1.82 -0.92
N GLY A 251 -7.22 2.16 -0.11
CA GLY A 251 -7.79 1.27 0.90
C GLY A 251 -8.28 -0.05 0.33
N ALA A 252 -9.11 0.01 -0.71
CA ALA A 252 -9.62 -1.17 -1.40
C ALA A 252 -8.50 -2.03 -1.98
N VAL A 253 -7.54 -1.41 -2.69
CA VAL A 253 -6.44 -2.17 -3.28
C VAL A 253 -5.56 -2.82 -2.22
N ALA A 254 -5.25 -2.12 -1.13
CA ALA A 254 -4.43 -2.67 -0.04
C ALA A 254 -5.03 -3.93 0.59
N VAL A 255 -6.36 -3.95 0.74
CA VAL A 255 -7.10 -5.11 1.26
C VAL A 255 -7.08 -6.28 0.28
N LEU A 256 -7.20 -6.01 -1.03
CA LEU A 256 -7.11 -7.03 -2.09
C LEU A 256 -5.72 -7.65 -2.28
N GLN A 257 -4.68 -7.07 -1.67
CA GLN A 257 -3.35 -7.70 -1.68
C GLN A 257 -3.26 -8.91 -0.73
N GLY A 258 -4.32 -9.29 -0.03
CA GLY A 258 -4.38 -10.57 0.70
C GLY A 258 -4.35 -11.76 -0.26
N ALA A 259 -3.55 -12.79 0.03
CA ALA A 259 -3.34 -13.92 -0.89
C ALA A 259 -4.61 -14.78 -1.11
N HIS A 260 -5.52 -14.77 -0.15
CA HIS A 260 -6.80 -15.50 -0.16
C HIS A 260 -7.82 -14.74 0.67
N LEU A 261 -9.10 -15.11 0.55
CA LEU A 261 -10.23 -14.43 1.20
C LEU A 261 -10.04 -14.19 2.72
N PRO A 262 -9.59 -15.16 3.55
CA PRO A 262 -9.25 -14.87 4.95
C PRO A 262 -8.15 -13.80 5.12
N GLY A 263 -7.13 -13.80 4.26
CA GLY A 263 -6.03 -12.83 4.29
C GLY A 263 -6.47 -11.44 3.87
N THR A 264 -7.43 -11.33 2.95
CA THR A 264 -8.09 -10.08 2.57
C THR A 264 -8.83 -9.48 3.77
N VAL A 265 -9.63 -10.28 4.47
CA VAL A 265 -10.38 -9.85 5.67
C VAL A 265 -9.42 -9.42 6.79
N HIS A 266 -8.38 -10.23 7.04
CA HIS A 266 -7.32 -9.92 7.99
C HIS A 266 -6.66 -8.57 7.71
N ARG A 267 -6.26 -8.33 6.46
CA ARG A 267 -5.71 -7.05 6.03
C ARG A 267 -6.70 -5.90 6.18
N GLY A 268 -8.00 -6.14 5.93
CA GLY A 268 -9.05 -5.15 6.16
C GLY A 268 -9.10 -4.68 7.61
N TRP A 269 -9.13 -5.62 8.56
CA TRP A 269 -9.10 -5.30 9.99
C TRP A 269 -7.81 -4.59 10.39
N GLN A 270 -6.66 -5.16 10.03
CA GLN A 270 -5.36 -4.61 10.38
C GLN A 270 -5.18 -3.19 9.84
N ARG A 271 -5.62 -2.95 8.60
CA ARG A 271 -5.57 -1.63 7.98
C ARG A 271 -6.46 -0.64 8.70
N THR A 272 -7.71 -1.00 8.93
CA THR A 272 -8.68 -0.10 9.58
C THR A 272 -8.25 0.25 11.00
N LEU A 273 -7.89 -0.73 11.82
CA LEU A 273 -7.48 -0.52 13.22
C LEU A 273 -6.17 0.25 13.33
N GLY A 274 -5.17 -0.12 12.52
CA GLY A 274 -3.90 0.61 12.49
C GLY A 274 -4.08 2.05 11.99
N THR A 275 -5.00 2.28 11.04
CA THR A 275 -5.34 3.62 10.57
C THR A 275 -6.05 4.46 11.62
N VAL A 276 -6.97 3.90 12.42
CA VAL A 276 -7.61 4.65 13.51
C VAL A 276 -6.57 5.18 14.50
N VAL A 277 -5.68 4.32 14.98
CA VAL A 277 -4.63 4.72 15.93
C VAL A 277 -3.65 5.69 15.27
N GLY A 278 -3.21 5.39 14.04
CA GLY A 278 -2.27 6.22 13.31
C GLY A 278 -2.82 7.59 12.91
N ALA A 279 -4.11 7.70 12.61
CA ALA A 279 -4.78 8.98 12.36
C ALA A 279 -4.82 9.84 13.62
N GLY A 280 -5.02 9.23 14.80
CA GLY A 280 -4.89 9.93 16.09
C GLY A 280 -3.48 10.49 16.32
N ILE A 281 -2.43 9.72 16.00
CA ILE A 281 -1.04 10.20 16.06
C ILE A 281 -0.84 11.39 15.10
N ALA A 282 -1.34 11.27 13.87
CA ALA A 282 -1.25 12.33 12.86
C ALA A 282 -1.93 13.61 13.34
N TRP A 283 -3.13 13.49 13.89
CA TRP A 283 -3.90 14.60 14.43
C TRP A 283 -3.13 15.33 15.53
N VAL A 284 -2.57 14.61 16.50
CA VAL A 284 -1.76 15.21 17.57
C VAL A 284 -0.55 15.97 17.00
N ILE A 285 0.21 15.36 16.09
CA ILE A 285 1.37 16.02 15.48
C ILE A 285 0.95 17.26 14.70
N LEU A 286 -0.06 17.16 13.85
CA LEU A 286 -0.51 18.26 12.99
C LEU A 286 -1.20 19.38 13.78
N SER A 287 -1.84 19.08 14.91
CA SER A 287 -2.48 20.09 15.78
C SER A 287 -1.49 21.05 16.44
N SER A 288 -0.21 20.67 16.53
CA SER A 288 0.87 21.54 17.03
C SER A 288 1.44 22.50 15.98
N GLU A 289 0.88 22.53 14.76
CA GLU A 289 1.34 23.35 13.62
C GLU A 289 2.87 23.28 13.41
N PRO A 290 3.43 22.06 13.28
CA PRO A 290 4.87 21.88 13.24
C PRO A 290 5.50 22.46 11.97
N SER A 291 6.74 22.94 12.11
CA SER A 291 7.54 23.39 10.95
C SER A 291 7.77 22.26 9.94
N PHE A 292 8.08 22.63 8.68
CA PHE A 292 8.45 21.67 7.64
C PHE A 292 9.54 20.70 8.09
N TRP A 293 10.59 21.19 8.76
CA TRP A 293 11.71 20.36 9.22
C TRP A 293 11.29 19.36 10.30
N THR A 294 10.40 19.77 11.19
CA THR A 294 9.81 18.89 12.21
C THR A 294 8.97 17.79 11.55
N LEU A 295 8.15 18.14 10.55
CA LEU A 295 7.38 17.16 9.77
C LEU A 295 8.27 16.20 9.00
N LEU A 296 9.32 16.71 8.35
CA LEU A 296 10.27 15.91 7.58
C LEU A 296 11.00 14.89 8.48
N LEU A 297 11.43 15.33 9.67
CA LEU A 297 12.06 14.45 10.65
C LEU A 297 11.06 13.40 11.18
N ALA A 298 9.83 13.80 11.49
CA ALA A 298 8.78 12.87 11.91
C ALA A 298 8.49 11.81 10.84
N VAL A 299 8.37 12.20 9.56
CA VAL A 299 8.22 11.27 8.42
C VAL A 299 9.38 10.28 8.37
N ALA A 300 10.63 10.75 8.51
CA ALA A 300 11.81 9.90 8.51
C ALA A 300 11.81 8.88 9.67
N VAL A 301 11.46 9.32 10.88
CA VAL A 301 11.36 8.43 12.06
C VAL A 301 10.24 7.41 11.87
N LEU A 302 9.05 7.85 11.48
CA LEU A 302 7.90 6.97 11.23
C LEU A 302 8.20 5.94 10.14
N GLN A 303 8.98 6.30 9.12
CA GLN A 303 9.40 5.39 8.05
C GLN A 303 10.31 4.27 8.57
N VAL A 304 11.29 4.58 9.43
CA VAL A 304 12.16 3.57 10.05
C VAL A 304 11.35 2.66 10.98
N LEU A 305 10.48 3.24 11.81
CA LEU A 305 9.60 2.49 12.72
C LEU A 305 8.66 1.57 11.96
N THR A 306 8.04 2.08 10.88
CA THR A 306 7.19 1.29 9.98
C THR A 306 7.90 0.02 9.54
N GLU A 307 9.12 0.16 9.00
CA GLU A 307 9.84 -0.97 8.44
C GLU A 307 10.30 -1.95 9.53
N ALA A 308 10.65 -1.46 10.71
CA ALA A 308 10.99 -2.30 11.85
C ALA A 308 9.82 -3.18 12.31
N VAL A 309 8.57 -2.67 12.27
CA VAL A 309 7.41 -3.37 12.86
C VAL A 309 6.48 -4.05 11.84
N ILE A 310 6.43 -3.59 10.58
CA ILE A 310 5.43 -4.04 9.59
C ILE A 310 5.55 -5.53 9.27
N GLY A 311 6.75 -6.10 9.45
CA GLY A 311 6.99 -7.53 9.28
C GLY A 311 6.45 -8.40 10.42
N PHE A 312 6.11 -7.82 11.59
CA PHE A 312 5.48 -8.55 12.69
C PHE A 312 3.96 -8.63 12.53
N ASN A 313 3.33 -7.49 12.24
CA ASN A 313 1.90 -7.41 12.02
C ASN A 313 1.60 -6.17 11.19
N TYR A 314 0.74 -6.32 10.18
CA TYR A 314 0.44 -5.22 9.28
C TYR A 314 -0.29 -4.07 9.98
N ALA A 315 -1.09 -4.33 11.02
CA ALA A 315 -1.75 -3.27 11.81
C ALA A 315 -0.71 -2.38 12.50
N LEU A 316 0.31 -2.98 13.12
CA LEU A 316 1.40 -2.23 13.75
C LEU A 316 2.14 -1.36 12.72
N GLY A 317 2.37 -1.89 11.52
CA GLY A 317 2.90 -1.08 10.42
C GLY A 317 1.97 0.09 10.06
N GLN A 318 0.66 -0.14 10.00
CA GLN A 318 -0.32 0.90 9.65
C GLN A 318 -0.46 2.01 10.71
N ILE A 319 -0.13 1.75 11.98
CA ILE A 319 -0.03 2.78 13.03
C ILE A 319 0.98 3.87 12.64
N PHE A 320 2.07 3.50 11.96
CA PHE A 320 3.12 4.45 11.54
C PHE A 320 2.97 4.90 10.08
N VAL A 321 2.50 4.04 9.18
CA VAL A 321 2.25 4.41 7.78
C VAL A 321 1.17 5.48 7.65
N THR A 322 0.11 5.39 8.45
CA THR A 322 -1.00 6.35 8.39
C THR A 322 -0.56 7.78 8.73
N PRO A 323 0.07 8.06 9.88
CA PRO A 323 0.54 9.40 10.18
C PRO A 323 1.58 9.85 9.17
N MET A 324 2.52 8.98 8.77
CA MET A 324 3.51 9.31 7.74
C MET A 324 2.86 9.79 6.44
N ALA A 325 1.82 9.09 5.95
CA ALA A 325 1.08 9.49 4.75
C ALA A 325 0.34 10.82 4.92
N LEU A 326 -0.25 11.08 6.10
CA LEU A 326 -0.94 12.33 6.40
C LEU A 326 0.02 13.52 6.53
N LEU A 327 1.16 13.33 7.21
CA LEU A 327 2.21 14.36 7.29
C LEU A 327 2.74 14.71 5.89
N MET A 328 3.03 13.70 5.05
CA MET A 328 3.44 13.92 3.66
C MET A 328 2.37 14.63 2.83
N THR A 329 1.09 14.33 3.06
CA THR A 329 -0.02 15.03 2.38
C THR A 329 -0.06 16.49 2.83
N ASN A 330 0.03 16.75 4.14
CA ASN A 330 0.02 18.11 4.69
C ASN A 330 1.18 18.97 4.17
N MET A 331 2.36 18.35 3.98
CA MET A 331 3.52 19.03 3.37
C MET A 331 3.29 19.41 1.90
N ALA A 332 2.43 18.68 1.18
CA ALA A 332 2.10 18.99 -0.21
C ALA A 332 0.95 20.00 -0.32
N HIS A 333 -0.06 19.89 0.54
CA HIS A 333 -1.19 20.81 0.65
C HIS A 333 -1.57 20.93 2.12
N HIS A 334 -1.54 22.15 2.66
CA HIS A 334 -1.91 22.40 4.05
C HIS A 334 -3.40 22.11 4.22
N GLY A 335 -3.74 21.24 5.17
CA GLY A 335 -5.11 20.85 5.48
C GLY A 335 -5.39 20.92 6.97
N GLU A 336 -6.67 20.97 7.35
CA GLU A 336 -7.03 20.95 8.76
C GLU A 336 -6.73 19.56 9.37
N ALA A 337 -5.95 19.55 10.45
CA ALA A 337 -5.46 18.32 11.07
C ALA A 337 -6.57 17.31 11.42
N ALA A 338 -7.67 17.82 11.99
CA ALA A 338 -8.81 16.99 12.42
C ALA A 338 -9.57 16.42 11.22
N GLU A 339 -9.84 17.24 10.21
CA GLU A 339 -10.50 16.83 8.98
C GLU A 339 -9.69 15.74 8.27
N MET A 340 -8.39 15.95 8.07
CA MET A 340 -7.50 14.97 7.42
C MET A 340 -7.50 13.62 8.15
N ALA A 341 -7.45 13.63 9.49
CA ALA A 341 -7.48 12.42 10.30
C ALA A 341 -8.81 11.66 10.15
N LEU A 342 -9.94 12.38 10.24
CA LEU A 342 -11.29 11.80 10.08
C LEU A 342 -11.51 11.27 8.67
N SER A 343 -11.18 12.05 7.64
CA SER A 343 -11.27 11.61 6.24
C SER A 343 -10.48 10.32 6.05
N ARG A 344 -9.27 10.22 6.62
CA ARG A 344 -8.45 9.03 6.48
C ARG A 344 -9.08 7.77 7.07
N ILE A 345 -9.77 7.91 8.21
CA ILE A 345 -10.50 6.81 8.86
C ILE A 345 -11.68 6.39 7.97
N PHE A 346 -12.50 7.34 7.51
CA PHE A 346 -13.66 7.06 6.66
C PHE A 346 -13.26 6.43 5.32
N ASP A 347 -12.31 7.04 4.60
CA ASP A 347 -11.80 6.55 3.33
C ASP A 347 -11.24 5.14 3.45
N THR A 348 -10.45 4.89 4.49
CA THR A 348 -9.84 3.57 4.69
C THR A 348 -10.89 2.51 5.04
N THR A 349 -11.88 2.87 5.86
CA THR A 349 -12.98 1.98 6.24
C THR A 349 -13.85 1.64 5.04
N LEU A 350 -14.21 2.64 4.22
CA LEU A 350 -14.95 2.43 2.98
C LEU A 350 -14.17 1.55 2.01
N GLY A 351 -12.90 1.88 1.78
CA GLY A 351 -12.03 1.10 0.91
C GLY A 351 -11.93 -0.36 1.37
N ALA A 352 -11.74 -0.59 2.67
CA ALA A 352 -11.69 -1.93 3.24
C ALA A 352 -13.02 -2.69 3.08
N ALA A 353 -14.15 -2.03 3.33
CA ALA A 353 -15.48 -2.61 3.15
C ALA A 353 -15.72 -3.01 1.69
N VAL A 354 -15.47 -2.09 0.74
CA VAL A 354 -15.61 -2.33 -0.70
C VAL A 354 -14.70 -3.49 -1.14
N GLY A 355 -13.44 -3.50 -0.70
CA GLY A 355 -12.49 -4.56 -1.02
C GLY A 355 -12.92 -5.93 -0.50
N ILE A 356 -13.42 -6.02 0.74
CA ILE A 356 -13.94 -7.27 1.32
C ILE A 356 -15.19 -7.75 0.57
N VAL A 357 -16.14 -6.85 0.33
CA VAL A 357 -17.41 -7.19 -0.35
C VAL A 357 -17.12 -7.71 -1.77
N LEU A 358 -16.29 -7.03 -2.54
CA LEU A 358 -15.94 -7.48 -3.90
C LEU A 358 -15.12 -8.77 -3.89
N ALA A 359 -14.20 -8.95 -2.95
CA ALA A 359 -13.51 -10.22 -2.79
C ALA A 359 -14.49 -11.37 -2.48
N LEU A 360 -15.52 -11.13 -1.67
CA LEU A 360 -16.56 -12.12 -1.36
C LEU A 360 -17.45 -12.41 -2.57
N VAL A 361 -17.91 -11.39 -3.27
CA VAL A 361 -18.78 -11.54 -4.45
C VAL A 361 -18.06 -12.24 -5.60
N LEU A 362 -16.79 -11.90 -5.83
CA LEU A 362 -15.98 -12.42 -6.94
C LEU A 362 -15.17 -13.68 -6.57
N SER A 363 -15.35 -14.20 -5.35
CA SER A 363 -14.69 -15.42 -4.89
C SER A 363 -15.18 -16.66 -5.64
N SER A 364 -14.32 -17.66 -5.79
CA SER A 364 -14.74 -18.98 -6.28
C SER A 364 -15.39 -19.81 -5.16
N LEU A 365 -16.10 -20.88 -5.53
CA LEU A 365 -16.64 -21.83 -4.54
C LEU A 365 -15.51 -22.45 -3.69
N ASP A 366 -14.37 -22.76 -4.31
CA ASP A 366 -13.20 -23.35 -3.62
C ASP A 366 -12.63 -22.41 -2.55
N GLU A 367 -12.57 -21.10 -2.82
CA GLU A 367 -12.14 -20.10 -1.84
C GLU A 367 -13.10 -19.97 -0.67
N ARG A 368 -14.41 -20.09 -0.92
CA ARG A 368 -15.45 -20.06 0.13
C ARG A 368 -15.43 -21.33 0.99
N VAL A 369 -15.25 -22.49 0.38
CA VAL A 369 -15.10 -23.77 1.09
C VAL A 369 -13.82 -23.78 1.92
N TYR A 370 -12.72 -23.24 1.38
CA TYR A 370 -11.48 -23.05 2.13
C TYR A 370 -11.67 -22.14 3.36
N LEU A 371 -12.36 -21.00 3.20
CA LEU A 371 -12.69 -20.11 4.33
C LEU A 371 -13.49 -20.85 5.43
N ALA A 372 -14.49 -21.65 5.02
CA ALA A 372 -15.34 -22.40 5.94
C ALA A 372 -14.57 -23.48 6.72
N HIS A 373 -13.72 -24.26 6.02
CA HIS A 373 -12.87 -25.26 6.68
C HIS A 373 -11.80 -24.64 7.58
N HIS A 374 -11.30 -23.45 7.23
CA HIS A 374 -10.32 -22.79 8.08
C HIS A 374 -10.94 -22.22 9.36
N HIS A 375 -12.25 -21.94 9.36
CA HIS A 375 -12.98 -21.50 10.55
C HIS A 375 -13.19 -22.65 11.55
N GLY A 376 -13.55 -23.85 11.08
CA GLY A 376 -13.77 -25.02 11.95
C GLY A 376 -12.52 -25.61 12.62
N ARG A 377 -11.32 -25.07 12.33
CA ARG A 377 -10.06 -25.44 13.00
C ARG A 377 -9.57 -24.41 14.02
N ALA A 378 -10.18 -23.22 14.04
CA ALA A 378 -9.83 -22.10 14.91
C ALA A 378 -10.79 -21.94 16.10
N GLN A 379 -11.94 -22.62 16.03
CA GLN A 379 -12.75 -22.97 17.19
C GLN A 379 -12.15 -24.22 17.82
#